data_AF-A0A8D8CNS7-F1
#
_entry.id   AF-A0A8D8CNS7-F1
#
_cell.length_a   1.000
_cell.length_b   1.000
_cell.length_c   1.000
_cell.angle_alpha   90.00
_cell.angle_beta   90.00
_cell.angle_gamma   90.00
#
_symmetry.space_group_name_H-M   'P 1'
#
loop_
_entity.id
_entity.type
_entity.pdbx_description
1 polymer ?
#
loop_
_entity_poly.entity_id
_entity_poly.type
_entity_poly.pdbx_seq_one_letter_code
_entity_poly.pdbx_strand_id
1 'polypeptide(L)'
;SVLPAYILSTLYPTPRNLTLHEQRGCPNREMFSLAIQIKALPDQSIKRIRMSAGIQLTTLRHHSTLPQHSWLTQLQDMFDVVDYPVQGYTPLGVITEMHLHLWDCAIDY
;
A
#
# COMPACT_ATOMS: atom_id res chain seq x y z
N SER A 1 -4.02 -16.13 25.80
CA SER A 1 -5.36 -15.99 25.21
C SER A 1 -5.23 -15.93 23.70
N VAL A 2 -5.96 -16.77 22.95
CA VAL A 2 -5.90 -16.80 21.48
C VAL A 2 -6.81 -15.69 20.96
N LEU A 3 -6.26 -14.74 20.20
CA LEU A 3 -7.05 -13.71 19.54
C LEU A 3 -7.82 -14.35 18.37
N PRO A 4 -9.11 -13.99 18.16
CA PRO A 4 -9.85 -14.45 17.00
C PRO A 4 -9.17 -14.05 15.69
N ALA A 5 -9.18 -14.95 14.70
CA ALA A 5 -8.43 -14.78 13.44
C ALA A 5 -8.79 -13.51 12.65
N TYR A 6 -10.00 -12.99 12.81
CA TYR A 6 -10.47 -11.76 12.15
C TYR A 6 -9.94 -10.46 12.77
N ILE A 7 -9.31 -10.52 13.95
CA ILE A 7 -8.70 -9.36 14.64
C ILE A 7 -7.19 -9.31 14.35
N LEU A 8 -6.63 -10.38 13.79
CA LEU A 8 -5.22 -10.43 13.52
C LEU A 8 -4.85 -9.57 12.32
N SER A 9 -3.75 -8.81 12.43
CA SER A 9 -3.25 -7.98 11.34
C SER A 9 -2.84 -8.82 10.14
N THR A 10 -3.27 -8.42 8.94
CA THR A 10 -2.87 -9.04 7.68
C THR A 10 -1.39 -8.80 7.35
N LEU A 11 -0.88 -7.61 7.69
CA LEU A 11 0.53 -7.24 7.55
C LEU A 11 1.14 -7.12 8.95
N TYR A 12 2.18 -7.90 9.24
CA TYR A 12 2.89 -7.83 10.52
C TYR A 12 4.40 -7.99 10.35
N PRO A 13 5.22 -7.50 11.30
CA PRO A 13 6.68 -7.56 11.16
C PRO A 13 7.15 -9.00 11.06
N THR A 14 7.98 -9.31 10.06
CA THR A 14 8.57 -10.65 9.94
C THR A 14 9.46 -10.94 11.15
N PRO A 15 9.29 -12.08 11.85
CA PRO A 15 10.17 -12.47 12.95
C PRO A 15 11.66 -12.42 12.56
N ARG A 16 12.52 -11.99 13.48
CA ARG A 16 13.97 -11.79 13.20
C ARG A 16 14.66 -13.06 12.70
N ASN A 17 14.21 -14.23 13.18
CA ASN A 17 14.69 -15.55 12.79
C ASN A 17 14.27 -16.00 11.38
N LEU A 18 13.37 -15.27 10.71
CA LEU A 18 12.86 -15.60 9.39
C LEU A 18 13.32 -14.61 8.30
N THR A 19 14.14 -13.62 8.67
CA THR A 19 14.72 -12.69 7.71
C THR A 19 16.19 -12.97 7.50
N LEU A 20 16.61 -13.07 6.23
CA LEU A 20 18.01 -13.20 5.82
C LEU A 20 18.88 -12.03 6.31
N HIS A 21 18.25 -10.92 6.68
CA HIS A 21 18.88 -9.69 7.12
C HIS A 21 18.94 -9.59 8.66
N GLU A 22 19.84 -10.34 9.30
CA GLU A 22 20.20 -10.11 10.71
C GLU A 22 21.16 -8.91 10.89
N GLN A 23 21.59 -8.22 9.83
CA GLN A 23 22.90 -7.55 9.84
C GLN A 23 22.97 -6.06 9.49
N ARG A 24 21.88 -5.31 9.37
CA ARG A 24 21.98 -3.84 9.42
C ARG A 24 21.28 -3.39 10.67
N GLY A 25 22.06 -2.93 11.64
CA GLY A 25 21.61 -2.34 12.91
C GLY A 25 20.79 -1.06 12.72
N CYS A 26 19.74 -1.13 11.92
CA CYS A 26 18.72 -0.11 11.76
C CYS A 26 17.72 -0.32 12.91
N PRO A 27 17.74 0.53 13.96
CA PRO A 27 16.80 0.42 15.07
C PRO A 27 15.35 0.68 14.62
N ASN A 28 15.17 1.30 13.45
CA ASN A 28 13.88 1.58 12.86
C ASN A 28 13.69 0.74 11.59
N ARG A 29 12.80 -0.25 11.67
CA ARG A 29 12.48 -1.16 10.57
C ARG A 29 11.20 -0.65 9.90
N GLU A 30 11.34 0.24 8.93
CA GLU A 30 10.20 0.73 8.17
C GLU A 30 9.58 -0.43 7.40
N MET A 31 8.39 -0.88 7.79
CA MET A 31 7.69 -1.97 7.10
C MET A 31 7.00 -1.50 5.83
N PHE A 32 6.62 -0.22 5.80
CA PHE A 32 5.87 0.40 4.73
C PHE A 32 6.44 1.79 4.43
N SER A 33 6.74 2.05 3.16
CA SER A 33 7.20 3.33 2.67
C SER A 33 6.35 3.72 1.47
N LEU A 34 6.01 5.00 1.36
CA LEU A 34 5.14 5.50 0.29
C LEU A 34 5.66 6.83 -0.25
N ALA A 35 5.73 6.93 -1.58
CA ALA A 35 5.95 8.18 -2.28
C ALA A 35 4.78 8.48 -3.20
N ILE A 36 4.25 9.70 -3.13
CA ILE A 36 3.16 10.17 -3.99
C ILE A 36 3.64 11.40 -4.77
N GLN A 37 3.45 11.38 -6.08
CA GLN A 37 3.65 12.53 -6.96
C GLN A 37 2.34 12.87 -7.64
N ILE A 38 1.88 14.12 -7.46
CA ILE A 38 0.71 14.67 -8.15
C ILE A 38 1.18 15.72 -9.14
N LYS A 39 0.81 15.57 -10.41
CA LYS A 39 1.17 16.52 -11.47
C LYS A 39 -0.05 16.84 -12.32
N ALA A 40 -0.40 18.12 -12.40
CA ALA A 40 -1.35 18.61 -13.38
C ALA A 40 -0.69 18.71 -14.76
N LEU A 41 -1.40 18.27 -15.80
CA LEU A 41 -1.02 18.35 -17.21
C LEU A 41 -2.12 19.14 -17.94
N PRO A 42 -2.06 20.49 -17.91
CA PRO A 42 -3.10 21.36 -18.47
C PRO A 42 -3.34 21.09 -19.96
N ASP A 43 -2.25 20.83 -20.71
CA ASP A 43 -2.30 20.55 -22.16
C ASP A 43 -3.13 19.31 -22.50
N GLN A 44 -3.26 18.37 -21.55
CA GLN A 44 -4.03 17.14 -21.72
C GLN A 44 -5.33 17.14 -20.93
N SER A 45 -5.67 18.24 -20.25
CA SER A 45 -6.80 18.33 -19.31
C SER A 45 -6.80 17.22 -18.24
N ILE A 46 -5.60 16.74 -17.84
CA ILE A 46 -5.44 15.59 -16.94
C ILE A 46 -4.65 15.94 -15.69
N LYS A 47 -5.03 15.36 -14.56
CA LYS A 47 -4.26 15.30 -13.32
C LYS A 47 -3.72 13.89 -13.16
N ARG A 48 -2.39 13.75 -13.20
CA ARG A 48 -1.71 12.46 -13.04
C ARG A 48 -1.22 12.31 -11.60
N ILE A 49 -1.61 11.21 -10.97
CA ILE A 49 -1.18 10.81 -9.64
C ILE A 49 -0.37 9.53 -9.77
N ARG A 50 0.88 9.57 -9.32
CA ARG A 50 1.78 8.43 -9.29
C ARG A 50 2.11 8.08 -7.86
N MET A 51 1.98 6.81 -7.54
CA MET A 51 2.22 6.28 -6.21
C MET A 51 3.22 5.15 -6.31
N SER A 52 4.20 5.16 -5.44
CA SER A 52 5.15 4.06 -5.28
C SER A 52 5.12 3.62 -3.83
N ALA A 53 4.59 2.43 -3.59
CA ALA A 53 4.51 1.80 -2.27
C ALA A 53 5.57 0.70 -2.16
N GLY A 54 6.29 0.71 -1.05
CA GLY A 54 7.31 -0.24 -0.69
C GLY A 54 6.94 -0.97 0.59
N ILE A 55 6.85 -2.29 0.54
CA ILE A 55 6.66 -3.15 1.72
C ILE A 55 7.91 -3.99 1.88
N GLN A 56 8.53 -3.88 3.05
CA GLN A 56 9.75 -4.63 3.35
C GLN A 56 9.63 -5.34 4.69
N LEU A 57 10.31 -6.49 4.81
CA LEU A 57 10.49 -7.19 6.08
C LEU A 57 9.16 -7.47 6.82
N THR A 58 8.11 -7.72 6.03
CA THR A 58 6.73 -7.89 6.47
C THR A 58 6.22 -9.26 6.09
N THR A 59 5.54 -9.93 7.00
CA THR A 59 4.84 -11.19 6.72
C THR A 59 3.38 -10.89 6.44
N LEU A 60 2.89 -11.42 5.32
CA LEU A 60 1.51 -11.35 4.88
C LEU A 60 0.76 -12.58 5.37
N ARG A 61 -0.21 -12.40 6.25
CA ARG A 61 -1.15 -13.47 6.57
C ARG A 61 -2.09 -13.69 5.40
N HIS A 62 -2.12 -14.90 4.90
CA HIS A 62 -3.10 -15.31 3.91
C HIS A 62 -4.46 -15.48 4.61
N HIS A 63 -5.40 -14.61 4.25
CA HIS A 63 -6.79 -14.78 4.60
C HIS A 63 -7.56 -15.18 3.34
N SER A 64 -8.40 -16.21 3.44
CA SER A 64 -9.36 -16.53 2.38
C SER A 64 -10.48 -15.47 2.41
N THR A 65 -10.26 -14.36 1.72
CA THR A 65 -11.24 -13.28 1.56
C THR A 65 -11.72 -13.19 0.12
N LEU A 66 -12.88 -12.57 -0.07
CA LEU A 66 -13.32 -12.16 -1.41
C LEU A 66 -12.24 -11.24 -2.01
N PRO A 67 -11.97 -11.31 -3.33
CA PRO A 67 -10.92 -10.50 -3.97
C PRO A 67 -11.04 -8.99 -3.68
N GLN A 68 -12.27 -8.50 -3.53
CA GLN A 68 -12.61 -7.10 -3.20
C GLN A 68 -12.16 -6.67 -1.79
N HIS A 69 -11.91 -7.63 -0.91
CA HIS A 69 -11.45 -7.41 0.47
C HIS A 69 -10.03 -7.94 0.68
N SER A 70 -9.27 -8.09 -0.40
CA SER A 70 -7.84 -8.36 -0.29
C SER A 70 -7.13 -7.13 0.31
N TRP A 71 -6.03 -7.36 1.02
CA TRP A 71 -5.22 -6.29 1.59
C TRP A 71 -4.76 -5.27 0.53
N LEU A 72 -4.51 -5.74 -0.70
CA LEU A 72 -4.06 -4.91 -1.81
C LEU A 72 -5.19 -4.00 -2.30
N THR A 73 -6.41 -4.52 -2.39
CA THR A 73 -7.58 -3.71 -2.74
C THR A 73 -7.85 -2.64 -1.68
N GLN A 74 -7.78 -2.99 -0.39
CA GLN A 74 -7.92 -2.00 0.69
C GLN A 74 -6.83 -0.92 0.65
N LEU A 75 -5.60 -1.31 0.32
CA LEU A 75 -4.50 -0.36 0.14
C LEU A 75 -4.78 0.57 -1.05
N GLN A 76 -5.24 0.02 -2.17
CA GLN A 76 -5.62 0.82 -3.35
C GLN A 76 -6.77 1.77 -3.04
N ASP A 77 -7.82 1.30 -2.36
CA ASP A 77 -8.98 2.12 -1.96
C ASP A 77 -8.56 3.29 -1.05
N MET A 78 -7.59 3.06 -0.16
CA MET A 78 -7.07 4.12 0.72
C MET A 78 -6.40 5.26 -0.06
N PHE A 79 -5.83 4.95 -1.23
CA PHE A 79 -5.19 5.92 -2.09
C PHE A 79 -6.06 6.35 -3.28
N ASP A 80 -7.31 5.89 -3.37
CA ASP A 80 -8.21 6.34 -4.41
C ASP A 80 -8.55 7.82 -4.20
N VAL A 81 -8.21 8.65 -5.19
CA VAL A 81 -8.41 10.10 -5.12
C VAL A 81 -9.63 10.47 -5.94
N VAL A 82 -10.70 10.83 -5.23
CA VAL A 82 -11.94 11.33 -5.84
C VAL A 82 -11.92 12.87 -5.84
N ASP A 83 -11.97 13.47 -7.02
CA ASP A 83 -12.15 14.92 -7.15
C ASP A 83 -13.66 15.24 -7.05
N TYR A 84 -14.02 16.13 -6.10
CA TYR A 84 -15.40 16.60 -5.94
C TYR A 84 -15.67 17.82 -6.83
N PRO A 85 -16.79 17.84 -7.58
CA PRO A 85 -17.10 18.97 -8.45
C PRO A 85 -17.43 20.21 -7.61
N VAL A 86 -16.86 21.36 -8.00
CA VAL A 86 -17.15 22.67 -7.41
C VAL A 86 -17.89 23.50 -8.45
N GLN A 87 -18.96 24.18 -8.05
CA GLN A 87 -19.76 24.99 -8.95
C GLN A 87 -18.89 26.06 -9.65
N GLY A 88 -18.88 26.05 -10.99
CA GLY A 88 -18.07 26.95 -11.81
C GLY A 88 -16.68 26.42 -12.19
N TYR A 89 -16.28 25.23 -11.71
CA TYR A 89 -15.00 24.60 -12.07
C TYR A 89 -15.22 23.26 -12.77
N THR A 90 -14.53 23.05 -13.89
CA THR A 90 -14.51 21.74 -14.56
C THR A 90 -13.30 20.95 -14.06
N PRO A 91 -13.48 19.80 -13.40
CA PRO A 91 -12.36 18.99 -12.91
C PRO A 91 -11.57 18.39 -14.08
N LEU A 92 -10.26 18.30 -13.91
CA LEU A 92 -9.38 17.60 -14.86
C LEU A 92 -9.61 16.08 -14.75
N GLY A 93 -9.43 15.34 -15.84
CA GLY A 93 -9.48 13.88 -15.79
C GLY A 93 -8.38 13.33 -14.89
N VAL A 94 -8.71 12.49 -13.91
CA VAL A 94 -7.72 11.92 -12.97
C VAL A 94 -7.20 10.59 -13.50
N ILE A 95 -5.88 10.45 -13.55
CA ILE A 95 -5.21 9.17 -13.83
C ILE A 95 -4.33 8.81 -12.65
N THR A 96 -4.63 7.68 -12.02
CA THR A 96 -3.87 7.12 -10.90
C THR A 96 -3.05 5.92 -11.36
N GLU A 97 -1.76 5.93 -11.06
CA GLU A 97 -0.81 4.85 -11.34
C GLU A 97 -0.13 4.44 -10.02
N MET A 98 -0.24 3.17 -9.65
CA MET A 98 0.35 2.63 -8.43
C MET A 98 1.39 1.55 -8.76
N HIS A 99 2.60 1.73 -8.26
CA HIS A 99 3.67 0.74 -8.28
C HIS A 99 3.84 0.18 -6.86
N LEU A 100 3.85 -1.14 -6.73
CA LEU A 100 4.06 -1.84 -5.47
C LEU A 100 5.36 -2.65 -5.56
N HIS A 101 6.22 -2.49 -4.56
CA HIS A 101 7.45 -3.26 -4.43
C HIS A 101 7.45 -4.01 -3.08
N LEU A 102 7.70 -5.32 -3.14
CA LEU A 102 7.79 -6.21 -2.00
C LEU A 102 9.24 -6.72 -1.86
N TRP A 103 9.86 -6.54 -0.69
CA TRP A 103 11.22 -7.02 -0.39
C TRP A 103 11.27 -7.80 0.91
N ASP A 104 12.00 -8.92 0.95
CA ASP A 104 12.16 -9.74 2.16
C ASP A 104 10.82 -10.02 2.88
N CYS A 105 9.77 -10.24 2.09
CA CYS A 105 8.42 -10.51 2.56
C CYS A 105 8.19 -12.02 2.64
N ALA A 106 7.34 -12.44 3.58
CA ALA A 106 6.93 -13.84 3.74
C ALA A 106 5.41 -13.95 3.68
N ILE A 107 4.89 -15.14 3.40
CA ILE A 107 3.46 -15.43 3.45
C ILE A 107 3.22 -16.49 4.52
N ASP A 108 2.29 -16.20 5.44
CA ASP A 108 1.82 -17.08 6.50
C ASP A 108 0.47 -17.69 6.07
N TYR A 109 0.41 -19.01 5.91
CA TYR A 109 -0.76 -19.74 5.40
C TYR A 109 -1.58 -20.41 6.50
#